data_AF-A0A935JD61-F1
#
_entry.id   AF-A0A935JD61-F1
#
_cell.length_a   1.000
_cell.length_b   1.000
_cell.length_c   1.000
_cell.angle_alpha   90.00
_cell.angle_beta   90.00
_cell.angle_gamma   90.00
#
_symmetry.space_group_name_H-M   'P 1'
#
loop_
_entity.id
_entity.type
_entity.pdbx_description
1 polymer ?
#
loop_
_entity_poly.entity_id
_entity_poly.type
_entity_poly.pdbx_seq_one_letter_code
_entity_poly.pdbx_strand_id
1 'polypeptide(L)'
;MMKYAAVLFTIFIVLVIILADRGLLGPLHFIYDFPYGDKAGHFILYGLLNFFITLASIRSLLRFDPKRVALSIGLILALLIGAEEYSQKFFANRTFDLIDLLAGYIGLVAGGWVALKIKRP
;
A
#
# COMPACT_ATOMS: atom_id res chain seq x y z
N MET A 1 -16.37 11.25 -3.46
CA MET A 1 -15.91 10.74 -2.14
C MET A 1 -14.73 9.77 -2.27
N MET A 2 -14.88 8.58 -2.88
CA MET A 2 -13.79 7.59 -2.94
C MET A 2 -12.48 8.07 -3.58
N LYS A 3 -12.55 8.94 -4.61
CA LYS A 3 -11.34 9.51 -5.25
C LYS A 3 -10.52 10.36 -4.28
N TYR A 4 -11.20 11.16 -3.45
CA TYR A 4 -10.54 11.98 -2.43
C TYR A 4 -9.90 11.12 -1.35
N ALA A 5 -10.58 10.05 -0.92
CA ALA A 5 -10.01 9.08 0.02
C ALA A 5 -8.74 8.42 -0.55
N ALA A 6 -8.75 8.01 -1.83
CA ALA A 6 -7.58 7.44 -2.48
C ALA A 6 -6.40 8.44 -2.55
N VAL A 7 -6.67 9.70 -2.92
CA VAL A 7 -5.63 10.74 -2.99
C VAL A 7 -5.06 11.04 -1.60
N LEU A 8 -5.92 11.28 -0.61
CA LEU A 8 -5.49 11.57 0.77
C LEU A 8 -4.69 10.40 1.36
N PHE A 9 -5.15 9.17 1.14
CA PHE A 9 -4.45 8.00 1.64
C PHE A 9 -3.11 7.79 0.92
N THR A 10 -3.02 8.08 -0.37
CA THR A 10 -1.74 8.04 -1.10
C THR A 10 -0.76 9.06 -0.55
N ILE A 11 -1.21 10.30 -0.31
CA ILE A 11 -0.38 11.34 0.31
C ILE A 11 0.08 10.89 1.70
N PHE A 12 -0.83 10.31 2.49
CA PHE A 12 -0.51 9.76 3.81
C PHE A 12 0.58 8.69 3.73
N ILE A 13 0.49 7.72 2.82
CA ILE A 13 1.51 6.68 2.63
C ILE A 13 2.87 7.30 2.24
N VAL A 14 2.89 8.24 1.30
CA VAL A 14 4.12 8.93 0.89
C VAL A 14 4.76 9.67 2.07
N LEU A 15 3.96 10.33 2.91
CA LEU A 15 4.47 10.98 4.12
C LEU A 15 5.05 9.98 5.11
N VAL A 16 4.39 8.83 5.33
CA VAL A 16 4.90 7.77 6.21
C VAL A 16 6.25 7.24 5.70
N ILE A 17 6.39 6.99 4.40
CA ILE A 17 7.65 6.54 3.79
C ILE A 17 8.76 7.58 4.03
N ILE A 18 8.51 8.86 3.70
CA ILE A 18 9.50 9.94 3.89
C ILE A 18 9.92 10.07 5.38
N LEU A 19 8.97 9.98 6.30
CA LEU A 19 9.26 10.05 7.74
C LEU A 19 10.07 8.83 8.20
N ALA A 20 9.75 7.64 7.70
CA ALA A 20 10.46 6.41 8.03
C ALA A 20 11.90 6.43 7.50
N ASP A 21 12.11 6.84 6.25
CA ASP A 21 13.44 6.94 5.63
C ASP A 21 14.36 7.89 6.39
N ARG A 22 13.79 8.96 6.95
CA ARG A 22 14.51 9.95 7.78
C ARG A 22 14.65 9.55 9.25
N GLY A 23 14.04 8.45 9.69
CA GLY A 23 14.01 8.06 11.10
C GLY A 23 13.17 9.01 11.97
N LEU A 24 12.23 9.75 11.39
CA LEU A 24 11.43 10.80 12.03
C LEU A 24 9.98 10.37 12.30
N LEU A 25 9.73 9.07 12.48
CA LEU A 25 8.38 8.54 12.75
C LEU A 25 7.78 9.05 14.08
N GLY A 26 8.62 9.54 15.00
CA GLY A 26 8.19 10.10 16.27
C GLY A 26 7.36 9.08 17.06
N PRO A 27 6.13 9.41 17.49
CA PRO A 27 5.28 8.47 18.22
C PRO A 27 5.04 7.16 17.47
N LEU A 28 4.88 7.20 16.14
CA LEU A 28 4.58 6.00 15.34
C LEU A 28 5.69 4.94 15.38
N HIS A 29 6.86 5.28 15.92
CA HIS A 29 7.91 4.32 16.18
C HIS A 29 7.45 3.18 17.13
N PHE A 30 6.41 3.39 17.95
CA PHE A 30 5.86 2.34 18.82
C PHE A 30 5.43 1.08 18.06
N ILE A 31 5.15 1.18 16.76
CA ILE A 31 4.78 0.02 15.92
C ILE A 31 5.91 -1.00 15.85
N TYR A 32 7.17 -0.55 15.94
CA TYR A 32 8.34 -1.42 15.97
C TYR A 32 8.52 -2.14 17.32
N ASP A 33 7.88 -1.67 18.39
CA ASP A 33 7.93 -2.30 19.71
C ASP A 33 7.04 -3.56 19.79
N PHE A 34 6.09 -3.70 18.88
CA PHE A 34 5.21 -4.86 18.82
C PHE A 34 5.81 -5.97 17.94
N PRO A 35 5.78 -7.25 18.36
CA PRO A 35 6.22 -8.35 17.51
C PRO A 35 5.51 -8.36 16.17
N TYR A 36 6.27 -8.26 15.08
CA TYR A 36 5.75 -8.19 13.71
C TYR A 36 4.88 -6.96 13.39
N GLY A 37 4.95 -5.89 14.20
CA GLY A 37 4.17 -4.67 13.99
C GLY A 37 4.45 -4.01 12.63
N ASP A 38 5.71 -4.01 12.20
CA ASP A 38 6.11 -3.52 10.87
C ASP A 38 5.44 -4.33 9.74
N LYS A 39 5.44 -5.66 9.84
CA LYS A 39 4.81 -6.59 8.87
C LYS A 39 3.32 -6.36 8.76
N ALA A 40 2.66 -6.20 9.92
CA ALA A 40 1.25 -5.85 9.97
C ALA A 40 1.00 -4.47 9.35
N GLY A 41 1.89 -3.51 9.59
CA GLY A 41 1.90 -2.20 8.93
C GLY A 41 1.95 -2.32 7.41
N HIS A 42 2.94 -3.02 6.86
CA HIS A 42 3.09 -3.26 5.42
C HIS A 42 1.84 -3.90 4.82
N PHE A 43 1.29 -4.94 5.46
CA PHE A 43 0.07 -5.59 5.01
C PHE A 43 -1.13 -4.63 5.00
N ILE A 44 -1.39 -3.94 6.11
CA ILE A 44 -2.58 -3.08 6.27
C ILE A 44 -2.47 -1.85 5.35
N LEU A 45 -1.33 -1.16 5.38
CA LEU A 45 -1.12 0.09 4.66
C LEU A 45 -1.17 -0.10 3.14
N TYR A 46 -0.44 -1.08 2.61
CA TYR A 46 -0.46 -1.36 1.17
C TYR A 46 -1.77 -2.01 0.71
N GLY A 47 -2.44 -2.78 1.57
CA GLY A 47 -3.78 -3.28 1.30
C GLY A 47 -4.82 -2.17 1.20
N LEU A 48 -4.86 -1.24 2.16
CA LEU A 48 -5.76 -0.10 2.12
C LEU A 48 -5.48 0.83 0.93
N LEU A 49 -4.20 1.03 0.59
CA LEU A 49 -3.80 1.82 -0.59
C LEU A 49 -4.38 1.21 -1.86
N ASN A 50 -4.15 -0.08 -2.10
CA ASN A 50 -4.69 -0.73 -3.29
C ASN A 50 -6.21 -0.77 -3.30
N PHE A 51 -6.83 -1.00 -2.13
CA PHE A 51 -8.28 -0.97 -1.99
C PHE A 51 -8.88 0.36 -2.46
N PHE A 52 -8.38 1.48 -1.94
CA PHE A 52 -8.90 2.80 -2.28
C PHE A 52 -8.64 3.16 -3.74
N ILE A 53 -7.43 2.95 -4.25
CA ILE A 53 -7.07 3.28 -5.64
C ILE A 53 -7.89 2.41 -6.61
N THR A 54 -7.96 1.10 -6.36
CA THR A 54 -8.72 0.17 -7.22
C THR A 54 -10.21 0.51 -7.20
N LEU A 55 -10.82 0.72 -6.03
CA LEU A 55 -12.24 1.04 -5.94
C LEU A 55 -12.57 2.40 -6.58
N ALA A 56 -11.74 3.41 -6.38
CA ALA A 56 -11.90 4.72 -7.01
C ALA A 56 -11.77 4.65 -8.53
N SER A 57 -10.80 3.88 -9.03
CA SER A 57 -10.54 3.72 -10.47
C SER A 57 -11.64 2.95 -11.15
N ILE A 58 -12.08 1.84 -10.58
CA ILE A 58 -13.19 1.04 -11.09
C ILE A 58 -14.48 1.86 -11.19
N ARG A 59 -14.78 2.70 -10.19
CA ARG A 59 -15.97 3.58 -10.21
C ARG A 59 -15.85 4.74 -11.21
N SER A 60 -14.63 5.07 -11.62
CA SER A 60 -14.36 6.14 -12.60
C SER A 60 -14.30 5.63 -14.04
N LEU A 61 -13.77 4.42 -14.22
CA LEU A 61 -13.49 3.79 -15.51
C LEU A 61 -14.58 2.77 -15.87
N LEU A 62 -15.84 3.22 -15.91
CA LEU A 62 -17.01 2.34 -16.08
C LEU A 62 -17.00 1.54 -17.39
N ARG A 63 -16.27 2.00 -18.41
CA ARG A 63 -16.14 1.34 -19.72
C ARG A 63 -15.17 0.15 -19.72
N PHE A 64 -14.36 -0.01 -18.68
CA PHE A 64 -13.33 -1.05 -18.62
C PHE A 64 -13.76 -2.20 -17.70
N ASP A 65 -13.27 -3.41 -18.02
CA ASP A 65 -13.47 -4.58 -17.14
C ASP A 65 -12.81 -4.32 -15.78
N PRO A 66 -13.57 -4.32 -14.67
CA PRO A 66 -13.02 -4.08 -13.34
C PRO A 66 -11.88 -5.02 -12.96
N LYS A 67 -11.89 -6.28 -13.43
CA LYS A 67 -10.79 -7.21 -13.15
C LYS A 67 -9.48 -6.76 -13.78
N ARG A 68 -9.55 -6.27 -15.03
CA ARG A 68 -8.39 -5.69 -15.73
C ARG A 68 -7.90 -4.43 -15.04
N VAL A 69 -8.80 -3.54 -14.64
CA VAL A 69 -8.45 -2.32 -13.89
C VAL A 69 -7.74 -2.69 -12.57
N ALA A 70 -8.29 -3.61 -11.79
CA ALA A 70 -7.67 -4.08 -10.55
C ALA A 70 -6.30 -4.73 -10.77
N LEU A 71 -6.16 -5.55 -11.82
CA LEU A 71 -4.88 -6.16 -12.17
C LEU A 71 -3.83 -5.11 -12.56
N SER A 72 -4.18 -4.16 -13.42
CA SER A 72 -3.25 -3.09 -13.84
C SER A 72 -2.78 -2.25 -12.65
N ILE A 73 -3.70 -1.83 -11.78
CA ILE A 73 -3.36 -1.07 -10.57
C ILE A 73 -2.50 -1.92 -9.63
N GLY A 74 -2.88 -3.18 -9.41
CA GLY A 74 -2.11 -4.12 -8.59
C GLY A 74 -0.68 -4.27 -9.10
N LEU A 75 -0.46 -4.47 -10.40
CA LEU A 75 0.89 -4.61 -10.96
C LEU A 75 1.72 -3.33 -10.83
N ILE A 76 1.12 -2.17 -11.06
CA ILE A 76 1.80 -0.86 -10.88
C ILE A 76 2.21 -0.70 -9.41
N LEU A 77 1.29 -0.93 -8.48
CA LEU A 77 1.59 -0.80 -7.05
C LEU A 77 2.59 -1.86 -6.58
N ALA A 78 2.55 -3.08 -7.10
CA ALA A 78 3.55 -4.11 -6.79
C ALA A 78 4.96 -3.66 -7.18
N LEU A 79 5.12 -3.08 -8.39
CA LEU A 79 6.41 -2.51 -8.82
C LEU A 79 6.86 -1.37 -7.91
N LEU A 80 5.95 -0.47 -7.52
CA LEU A 80 6.27 0.66 -6.64
C LEU A 80 6.65 0.20 -5.23
N ILE A 81 5.92 -0.74 -4.64
CA ILE A 81 6.21 -1.31 -3.32
C ILE A 81 7.55 -2.06 -3.35
N GLY A 82 7.79 -2.87 -4.39
CA GLY A 82 9.06 -3.55 -4.55
C GLY A 82 10.24 -2.59 -4.71
N ALA A 83 10.04 -1.48 -5.43
CA ALA A 83 11.06 -0.44 -5.58
C ALA A 83 11.31 0.31 -4.26
N GLU A 84 10.25 0.64 -3.51
CA GLU A 84 10.35 1.29 -2.20
C GLU A 84 11.12 0.40 -1.22
N GLU A 85 10.71 -0.85 -1.04
CA GLU A 85 11.35 -1.80 -0.14
C GLU A 85 12.82 -2.05 -0.55
N TYR A 86 13.09 -2.20 -1.84
CA TYR A 86 14.47 -2.32 -2.33
C TYR A 86 15.30 -1.05 -2.08
N SER A 87 14.69 0.13 -2.18
CA SER A 87 15.37 1.41 -1.95
C SER A 87 15.83 1.59 -0.51
N GLN A 88 15.20 0.90 0.45
CA GLN A 88 15.57 0.93 1.87
C GLN A 88 17.04 0.55 2.10
N LYS A 89 17.67 -0.24 1.21
CA LYS A 89 19.11 -0.57 1.25
C LYS A 89 20.03 0.67 1.20
N PHE A 90 19.53 1.79 0.70
CA PHE A 90 20.28 3.04 0.57
C PHE A 90 20.03 4.02 1.72
N PHE A 91 19.18 3.68 2.70
CA PHE A 91 18.84 4.52 3.84
C PHE A 91 19.39 3.96 5.13
N ALA A 92 20.00 4.81 5.97
CA ALA A 92 20.64 4.39 7.22
C ALA A 92 19.65 3.91 8.30
N ASN A 93 18.38 4.36 8.22
CA ASN A 93 17.35 4.07 9.22
C ASN A 93 16.41 2.93 8.79
N ARG A 94 16.68 2.30 7.65
CA ARG A 94 15.80 1.28 7.06
C ARG A 94 16.63 0.07 6.65
N THR A 95 15.99 -1.08 6.58
CA THR A 95 16.63 -2.33 6.20
C THR A 95 15.67 -3.11 5.34
N PHE A 96 16.10 -3.45 4.13
CA PHE A 96 15.35 -4.33 3.26
C PHE A 96 15.04 -5.65 3.97
N ASP A 97 13.75 -5.99 4.05
CA ASP A 97 13.26 -7.27 4.55
C ASP A 97 12.32 -7.91 3.53
N LEU A 98 12.68 -9.13 3.11
CA LEU A 98 11.86 -9.91 2.18
C LEU A 98 10.48 -10.24 2.79
N ILE A 99 10.39 -10.41 4.10
CA ILE A 99 9.12 -10.70 4.78
C ILE A 99 8.21 -9.46 4.76
N ASP A 100 8.78 -8.26 4.89
CA ASP A 100 8.02 -7.01 4.80
C ASP A 100 7.51 -6.78 3.37
N LEU A 101 8.33 -7.08 2.37
CA LEU A 101 7.90 -7.11 0.97
C LEU A 101 6.71 -8.07 0.74
N LEU A 102 6.83 -9.30 1.25
CA LEU A 102 5.79 -10.32 1.09
C LEU A 102 4.52 -9.91 1.83
N ALA A 103 4.62 -9.37 3.04
CA ALA A 103 3.49 -8.83 3.78
C ALA A 103 2.78 -7.73 2.98
N GLY A 104 3.55 -6.82 2.38
CA GLY A 104 3.06 -5.78 1.49
C GLY A 104 2.32 -6.33 0.27
N TYR A 105 2.87 -7.34 -0.40
CA TYR A 105 2.22 -7.98 -1.55
C TYR A 105 0.95 -8.77 -1.19
N ILE A 106 0.93 -9.44 -0.04
CA ILE A 106 -0.29 -10.11 0.46
C ILE A 106 -1.36 -9.06 0.76
N GLY A 107 -0.98 -7.96 1.41
CA GLY A 107 -1.85 -6.81 1.65
C GLY A 107 -2.44 -6.25 0.37
N LEU A 108 -1.56 -5.97 -0.61
CA LEU A 108 -1.91 -5.51 -1.95
C LEU A 108 -2.97 -6.42 -2.60
N VAL A 109 -2.75 -7.73 -2.64
CA VAL A 109 -3.70 -8.70 -3.22
C VAL A 109 -5.03 -8.68 -2.49
N ALA A 110 -5.00 -8.67 -1.15
CA ALA A 110 -6.21 -8.63 -0.32
C ALA A 110 -7.03 -7.35 -0.58
N GLY A 111 -6.39 -6.19 -0.58
CA GLY A 111 -7.05 -4.91 -0.83
C GLY A 111 -7.71 -4.81 -2.21
N GLY A 112 -7.00 -5.26 -3.26
CA GLY A 112 -7.54 -5.31 -4.62
C GLY A 112 -8.73 -6.28 -4.75
N TRP A 113 -8.65 -7.43 -4.09
CA TRP A 113 -9.74 -8.41 -4.05
C TRP A 113 -10.99 -7.85 -3.34
N VAL A 114 -10.81 -7.21 -2.18
CA VAL A 114 -11.91 -6.56 -1.44
C VAL A 114 -12.57 -5.46 -2.30
N ALA A 115 -11.77 -4.65 -3.01
CA ALA A 115 -12.30 -3.62 -3.91
C ALA A 115 -13.16 -4.21 -5.04
N LEU A 116 -12.74 -5.35 -5.60
CA LEU A 116 -13.51 -6.07 -6.62
C LEU A 116 -14.82 -6.66 -6.07
N LYS A 117 -14.81 -7.16 -4.84
CA LYS A 117 -16.01 -7.71 -4.19
C LYS A 117 -17.03 -6.62 -3.88
N ILE A 118 -16.60 -5.49 -3.34
CA ILE A 118 -17.49 -4.36 -3.02
C ILE A 118 -18.10 -3.70 -4.27
N LYS A 119 -17.43 -3.82 -5.43
CA LYS A 119 -17.99 -3.32 -6.70
C LYS A 119 -19.12 -4.20 -7.25
N ARG A 120 -19.18 -5.48 -6.89
CA ARG A 120 -20.24 -6.35 -7.41
C ARG A 120 -21.55 -5.99 -6.69
N PRO A 121 -22.60 -5.56 -7.42
CA PRO A 121 -23.94 -5.48 -6.85
C PRO A 121 -24.43 -6.88 -6.45
#